data_AF-A0A9N8PGC9-F1
#
_entry.id   AF-A0A9N8PGC9-F1
#
_cell.length_a   1.000
_cell.length_b   1.000
_cell.length_c   1.000
_cell.angle_alpha   90.00
_cell.angle_beta   90.00
_cell.angle_gamma   90.00
#
_symmetry.space_group_name_H-M   'P 1'
#
loop_
_entity.id
_entity.type
_entity.pdbx_description
1 polymer ?
#
loop_
_entity_poly.entity_id
_entity_poly.type
_entity_poly.pdbx_seq_one_letter_code
_entity_poly.pdbx_strand_id
1 'polypeptide(L)' 'MSSLQYFNEKGAGQKFSDECHYSQAVVVGDVVKCSGQGGWDEEGNLDGDDWQGQIEYAFANVDRILQAAGLRG' A
#
# COMPACT_ATOMS: atom_id res chain seq x y z
N MET A 1 -15.80 -21.42 -0.40
CA MET A 1 -14.63 -20.69 0.12
C MET A 1 -14.40 -19.50 -0.77
N SER A 2 -14.31 -18.28 -0.25
CA SER A 2 -13.78 -17.14 -1.01
C SER A 2 -12.26 -17.29 -1.08
N SER A 3 -11.68 -17.37 -2.28
CA SER A 3 -10.24 -17.34 -2.46
C SER A 3 -9.74 -15.90 -2.31
N LEU A 4 -9.52 -15.46 -1.07
CA LEU A 4 -8.94 -14.16 -0.80
C LEU A 4 -7.46 -14.19 -1.17
N GLN A 5 -7.02 -13.18 -1.93
CA GLN A 5 -5.62 -12.95 -2.24
C GLN A 5 -5.18 -11.67 -1.55
N TYR A 6 -4.07 -11.75 -0.80
CA TYR A 6 -3.53 -10.64 -0.04
C TYR A 6 -2.22 -10.18 -0.67
N PHE A 7 -2.01 -8.88 -0.71
CA PHE A 7 -0.86 -8.25 -1.34
C PHE A 7 -0.18 -7.31 -0.36
N ASN A 8 1.14 -7.46 -0.27
CA ASN A 8 2.06 -6.58 0.43
C ASN A 8 3.26 -6.37 -0.49
N GLU A 9 3.44 -5.16 -1.01
CA GLU A 9 4.58 -4.80 -1.83
C GLU A 9 5.88 -4.79 -0.99
N LYS A 10 7.00 -5.12 -1.64
CA LYS A 10 8.31 -5.10 -0.99
C LYS A 10 8.64 -3.68 -0.52
N GLY A 11 9.39 -3.57 0.58
CA GLY A 11 9.75 -2.29 1.19
C GLY A 11 8.77 -1.91 2.29
N ALA A 12 8.30 -0.67 2.28
CA ALA A 12 7.39 -0.11 3.26
C ALA A 12 6.12 -0.96 3.48
N GLY A 13 5.49 -1.44 2.41
CA GLY A 13 4.26 -2.24 2.48
C GLY A 13 4.40 -3.51 3.32
N GLN A 14 5.43 -4.31 3.02
CA GLN A 14 5.76 -5.52 3.76
C GLN A 14 6.16 -5.19 5.21
N LYS A 15 7.00 -4.17 5.42
CA LYS A 15 7.43 -3.73 6.75
C LYS A 15 6.23 -3.41 7.64
N PHE A 16 5.31 -2.56 7.17
CA PHE A 16 4.13 -2.18 7.94
C PHE A 16 3.12 -3.32 8.09
N SER A 17 3.02 -4.23 7.10
CA SER A 17 2.24 -5.46 7.26
C SER A 17 2.77 -6.30 8.43
N ASP A 18 4.09 -6.48 8.52
CA ASP A 18 4.72 -7.30 9.55
C ASP A 18 4.61 -6.65 10.95
N GLU A 19 4.80 -5.32 11.03
CA GLU A 19 4.73 -4.57 12.29
C GLU A 19 3.30 -4.32 12.79
N CYS A 20 2.35 -4.07 11.89
CA CYS A 20 0.98 -3.66 12.25
C CYS A 20 -0.08 -4.74 11.97
N HIS A 21 0.30 -5.90 11.43
CA HIS A 21 -0.56 -7.06 11.22
C HIS A 21 -1.80 -6.80 10.35
N TYR A 22 -1.62 -6.06 9.26
CA TYR A 22 -2.63 -5.85 8.22
C TYR A 22 -2.04 -6.14 6.83
N SER A 23 -2.89 -6.27 5.81
CA SER A 23 -2.43 -6.40 4.42
C SER A 23 -2.61 -5.09 3.66
N GLN A 24 -1.70 -4.77 2.74
CA GLN A 24 -1.78 -3.54 1.95
C GLN A 24 -2.97 -3.54 0.99
N ALA A 25 -3.28 -4.71 0.41
CA ALA A 25 -4.53 -4.93 -0.29
C ALA A 25 -5.05 -6.37 -0.13
N VAL A 26 -6.36 -6.50 -0.33
CA VAL A 26 -7.04 -7.79 -0.52
C VAL A 26 -7.95 -7.75 -1.75
N VAL A 27 -7.88 -8.79 -2.57
CA VAL A 27 -8.80 -8.99 -3.70
C VAL A 27 -10.01 -9.79 -3.21
N VAL A 28 -11.20 -9.22 -3.39
CA VAL A 28 -12.48 -9.82 -3.03
C VAL A 28 -13.37 -9.86 -4.27
N GLY A 29 -13.37 -11.00 -4.97
CA GLY A 29 -14.06 -11.11 -6.25
C GLY A 29 -13.37 -10.25 -7.31
N ASP A 30 -14.08 -9.23 -7.78
CA ASP A 30 -13.63 -8.23 -8.77
C ASP A 30 -13.20 -6.90 -8.13
N VAL A 31 -13.23 -6.80 -6.80
CA VAL A 31 -12.88 -5.57 -6.07
C VAL A 31 -11.54 -5.73 -5.36
N VAL A 32 -10.65 -4.76 -5.56
CA VAL A 32 -9.45 -4.58 -4.73
C VAL A 32 -9.79 -3.64 -3.59
N LYS A 33 -9.63 -4.12 -2.35
CA LYS A 33 -9.70 -3.27 -1.15
C LYS A 33 -8.29 -2.92 -0.73
N CYS A 34 -7.91 -1.68 -0.96
CA CYS A 34 -6.64 -1.11 -0.52
C CYS A 34 -6.79 -0.55 0.91
N SER A 35 -5.79 -0.80 1.75
CA SER A 35 -5.65 -0.16 3.05
C SER A 35 -5.27 1.32 2.89
N GLY A 36 -5.45 2.12 3.93
CA GLY A 36 -5.06 3.53 3.89
C GLY A 36 -3.57 3.69 3.63
N GLN A 37 -3.22 4.43 2.58
CA GLN A 37 -1.84 4.72 2.20
C GLN A 37 -1.43 6.09 2.71
N GLY A 38 -0.29 6.14 3.40
CA GLY A 38 0.28 7.36 3.95
C GLY A 38 1.47 7.85 3.14
N GLY A 39 1.98 9.01 3.54
CA GLY A 39 3.02 9.73 2.80
C GLY A 39 4.45 9.26 3.02
N TRP A 40 4.64 7.97 3.27
CA TRP A 40 5.97 7.40 3.46
C TRP A 40 6.65 7.05 2.13
N ASP A 41 7.97 7.16 2.10
CA ASP A 41 8.79 6.71 0.97
C ASP A 41 8.84 5.17 0.84
N GLU A 42 9.58 4.64 -0.15
CA GLU A 42 9.66 3.19 -0.40
C GLU A 42 10.26 2.37 0.75
N GLU A 43 11.02 3.01 1.64
CA GLU A 43 11.64 2.40 2.82
C GLU A 43 10.78 2.54 4.09
N GLY A 44 9.70 3.32 4.00
CA GLY A 44 8.77 3.60 5.09
C GLY A 44 9.19 4.78 5.96
N ASN A 45 10.05 5.68 5.46
CA ASN A 45 10.41 6.91 6.14
C ASN A 45 9.33 7.98 5.90
N LEU A 46 9.09 8.83 6.90
CA LEU A 46 8.13 9.93 6.83
C LEU A 46 8.84 11.24 7.15
N ASP A 47 8.88 12.16 6.19
CA ASP A 47 9.45 13.50 6.38
C ASP A 47 8.39 14.44 6.98
N GLY A 48 8.55 14.82 8.24
CA GLY A 48 7.61 15.69 8.95
C GLY A 48 7.54 17.13 8.44
N ASP A 49 8.56 17.59 7.70
CA ASP A 49 8.64 18.96 7.20
C ASP A 49 8.12 19.09 5.75
N ASP A 50 7.99 17.98 5.02
CA ASP A 50 7.50 17.94 3.64
C ASP A 50 6.08 17.36 3.51
N TRP A 51 5.09 18.14 3.90
CA TRP A 51 3.68 17.72 3.80
C TRP A 51 3.20 17.55 2.34
N GLN A 52 3.81 18.26 1.37
CA GLN A 52 3.43 18.12 -0.04
C GLN A 52 3.95 16.80 -0.60
N GLY A 53 5.22 16.48 -0.34
CA GLY A 53 5.80 15.18 -0.69
C GLY A 53 5.07 14.02 -0.04
N GLN A 54 4.58 14.16 1.20
CA GLN A 54 3.72 13.15 1.82
C GLN A 54 2.43 12.88 1.02
N ILE A 55 1.81 13.91 0.42
CA ILE A 55 0.64 13.71 -0.43
C ILE A 55 1.04 12.95 -1.71
N GLU A 56 2.14 13.34 -2.35
CA GLU A 56 2.64 12.66 -3.54
C GLU A 56 2.97 11.18 -3.27
N TYR A 57 3.64 10.89 -2.16
CA TYR A 57 3.93 9.53 -1.74
C TYR A 57 2.67 8.73 -1.43
N ALA A 58 1.65 9.32 -0.81
CA ALA A 58 0.40 8.63 -0.53
C ALA A 58 -0.27 8.15 -1.83
N PHE A 59 -0.33 8.98 -2.87
CA PHE A 59 -0.84 8.56 -4.18
C PHE A 59 0.07 7.54 -4.86
N ALA A 60 1.39 7.72 -4.81
CA ALA A 60 2.34 6.75 -5.37
C ALA A 60 2.24 5.37 -4.69
N ASN A 61 2.00 5.34 -3.37
CA ASN A 61 1.77 4.11 -2.62
C ASN A 61 0.49 3.39 -3.06
N VAL A 62 -0.60 4.12 -3.33
CA VAL A 62 -1.82 3.54 -3.92
C VAL A 62 -1.51 2.86 -5.26
N ASP A 63 -0.79 3.55 -6.16
CA ASP A 63 -0.44 2.99 -7.47
C ASP A 63 0.43 1.74 -7.34
N ARG A 64 1.46 1.76 -6.49
CA ARG A 64 2.31 0.59 -6.22
C ARG A 64 1.50 -0.63 -5.78
N ILE A 65 0.51 -0.45 -4.91
CA ILE A 65 -0.33 -1.54 -4.42
C ILE A 65 -1.29 -2.05 -5.49
N LEU A 66 -1.88 -1.15 -6.27
CA LEU A 66 -2.73 -1.53 -7.39
C LEU A 66 -1.93 -2.30 -8.45
N GLN A 67 -0.70 -1.88 -8.74
CA GLN A 67 0.22 -2.61 -9.62
C GLN A 67 0.60 -3.98 -9.06
N ALA A 68 0.85 -4.09 -7.75
CA ALA A 68 1.11 -5.38 -7.10
C ALA A 68 -0.08 -6.35 -7.23
N ALA A 69 -1.31 -5.82 -7.27
CA ALA A 69 -2.54 -6.58 -7.54
C ALA A 69 -2.81 -6.82 -9.05
N GLY A 70 -1.91 -6.42 -9.95
CA GLY A 70 -2.04 -6.59 -11.40
C GLY A 70 -2.91 -5.55 -12.10
N LEU A 71 -3.22 -4.43 -11.44
CA LEU A 71 -3.98 -3.30 -11.97
C LEU A 71 -3.07 -2.13 -12.33
N ARG A 72 -3.67 -0.99 -12.68
CA ARG A 72 -3.01 0.31 -12.91
C ARG A 72 -3.74 1.35 -12.04
N GLY A 73 -3.03 2.35 -11.49
CA GLY A 73 -3.72 3.51 -10.91
C GLY A 73 -2.84 4.45 -10.13
#